data_AF-A0A4R0HGI1-F1
#
_entry.id   AF-A0A4R0HGI1-F1
#
_cell.length_a   1.000
_cell.length_b   1.000
_cell.length_c   1.000
_cell.angle_alpha   90.00
_cell.angle_beta   90.00
_cell.angle_gamma   90.00
#
_symmetry.space_group_name_H-M   'P 1'
#
loop_
_entity.id
_entity.type
_entity.pdbx_description
1 polymer ?
#
loop_
_entity_poly.entity_id
_entity_poly.type
_entity_poly.pdbx_seq_one_letter_code
_entity_poly.pdbx_strand_id
1 'polypeptide(L)' 'MTMGKEDPFLRELDAEVEADIELNAAGTPPADEPSSEWLLDPYEVQAEAADLNSLHSAIEALETDSGSYPPVDD' A
#
# COMPACT_ATOMS: atom_id res chain seq x y z
N MET A 1 -7.89 15.17 -16.65
CA MET A 1 -8.02 15.07 -15.18
C MET A 1 -6.73 15.60 -14.61
N THR A 2 -6.79 16.70 -13.89
CA THR A 2 -5.63 17.39 -13.33
C THR A 2 -5.08 16.54 -12.19
N MET A 3 -4.00 15.83 -12.45
CA MET A 3 -3.16 15.17 -11.44
C MET A 3 -2.43 16.30 -10.72
N GLY A 4 -3.00 16.79 -9.63
CA GLY A 4 -2.50 17.95 -8.90
C GLY A 4 -2.42 17.62 -7.44
N LYS A 5 -1.21 17.32 -6.96
CA LYS A 5 -0.72 17.24 -5.56
C LYS A 5 -1.49 16.40 -4.53
N GLU A 6 -2.74 16.05 -4.78
CA GLU A 6 -3.57 15.14 -4.00
C GLU A 6 -4.41 14.37 -5.02
N ASP A 7 -3.85 13.31 -5.60
CA ASP A 7 -4.66 12.37 -6.35
C ASP A 7 -5.51 11.60 -5.32
N PRO A 8 -6.83 11.81 -5.28
CA PRO A 8 -7.69 11.17 -4.28
C PRO A 8 -7.63 9.66 -4.36
N PHE A 9 -7.32 9.09 -5.54
CA PHE A 9 -7.12 7.66 -5.70
C PHE A 9 -5.83 7.19 -5.03
N LEU A 10 -4.70 7.90 -5.22
CA LEU A 10 -3.43 7.52 -4.58
C LEU A 10 -3.53 7.62 -3.06
N ARG A 11 -4.20 8.67 -2.55
CA ARG A 11 -4.42 8.85 -1.12
C ARG A 11 -5.31 7.76 -0.49
N GLU A 12 -6.36 7.34 -1.20
CA GLU A 12 -7.21 6.23 -0.75
C GLU A 12 -6.43 4.93 -0.75
N LEU A 13 -5.69 4.66 -1.82
CA LEU A 13 -4.84 3.48 -1.95
C LEU A 13 -3.72 3.42 -0.89
N ASP A 14 -3.11 4.56 -0.56
CA ASP A 14 -2.09 4.68 0.49
C ASP A 14 -2.63 4.24 1.85
N ALA A 15 -3.81 4.75 2.22
CA ALA A 15 -4.48 4.39 3.47
C ALA A 15 -4.88 2.90 3.54
N GLU A 16 -5.27 2.29 2.41
CA GLU A 16 -5.55 0.86 2.34
C GLU A 16 -4.28 0.03 2.54
N VAL A 17 -3.17 0.41 1.90
CA VAL A 17 -1.89 -0.29 2.02
C VAL A 17 -1.30 -0.15 3.43
N GLU A 18 -1.41 1.01 4.06
CA GLU A 18 -1.01 1.18 5.47
C GLU A 18 -1.80 0.23 6.39
N ALA A 19 -3.12 0.11 6.19
CA ALA A 19 -3.96 -0.80 6.98
C ALA A 19 -3.55 -2.26 6.78
N ASP A 20 -3.23 -2.67 5.56
CA ASP A 20 -2.77 -4.03 5.25
C ASP A 20 -1.38 -4.32 5.85
N ILE A 21 -0.47 -3.33 5.86
CA ILE A 21 0.83 -3.45 6.54
C ILE A 21 0.64 -3.67 8.05
N GLU A 22 -0.25 -2.90 8.68
CA GLU A 22 -0.56 -3.04 10.10
C GLU A 22 -1.18 -4.41 10.42
N LEU A 23 -2.11 -4.87 9.57
CA LEU A 23 -2.77 -6.16 9.72
C LEU A 23 -1.76 -7.31 9.60
N ASN A 24 -0.91 -7.28 8.57
CA ASN A 24 0.12 -8.28 8.35
C ASN A 24 1.13 -8.31 9.53
N ALA A 25 1.53 -7.13 10.03
CA ALA A 25 2.42 -7.02 11.18
C ALA A 25 1.80 -7.53 12.49
N ALA A 26 0.48 -7.41 12.66
CA ALA A 26 -0.23 -7.93 13.82
C ALA A 26 -0.24 -9.46 13.87
N GLY A 27 -0.09 -10.14 12.72
CA GLY A 27 -0.01 -11.60 12.63
C GLY A 27 -1.19 -12.32 13.29
N THR A 28 -2.33 -11.64 13.40
CA THR A 28 -3.48 -12.09 14.17
C THR A 28 -4.62 -12.42 13.20
N PRO A 29 -5.15 -13.66 13.21
CA PRO A 29 -6.30 -14.03 12.40
C PRO A 29 -7.53 -13.19 12.75
N PRO A 30 -8.47 -13.01 11.82
CA PRO A 30 -9.81 -12.50 12.11
C PRO A 30 -10.48 -13.33 13.21
N ALA A 31 -11.20 -12.66 14.11
CA ALA A 31 -11.85 -13.31 15.25
C ALA A 31 -12.92 -14.32 14.85
N ASP A 32 -13.42 -14.21 13.62
CA ASP A 32 -14.54 -15.00 13.10
C ASP A 32 -14.09 -16.29 12.39
N GLU A 33 -12.77 -16.48 12.23
CA GLU A 33 -12.18 -17.62 11.52
C GLU A 33 -11.34 -18.50 12.47
N PRO A 34 -11.34 -19.84 12.27
CA PRO A 34 -10.53 -20.72 13.08
C PRO A 34 -9.04 -20.52 12.77
N SER A 35 -8.23 -20.35 13.82
CA SER A 35 -6.77 -20.12 13.69
C SER A 35 -6.01 -21.22 12.94
N SER A 36 -6.56 -22.43 12.86
CA SER A 36 -6.01 -23.53 12.06
C SER A 36 -6.09 -23.30 10.55
N GLU A 37 -7.03 -22.48 10.09
CA GLU A 37 -7.16 -22.09 8.67
C GLU A 37 -6.22 -20.92 8.32
N TRP A 38 -5.62 -20.29 9.33
CA TRP A 38 -4.68 -19.16 9.25
C TRP A 38 -3.22 -19.54 9.55
N LEU A 39 -2.87 -20.81 9.38
CA LEU A 39 -1.47 -21.24 9.48
C LEU A 39 -0.69 -20.73 8.25
N LEU A 40 -0.10 -19.55 8.39
CA LEU A 40 0.72 -18.93 7.34
C LEU A 40 2.15 -19.48 7.35
N ASP A 41 2.73 -19.66 6.16
CA ASP A 41 4.16 -19.96 6.02
C ASP A 41 4.97 -18.69 6.40
N PRO A 42 5.97 -18.78 7.30
CA PRO A 42 6.83 -17.65 7.64
C PRO A 42 7.52 -17.00 6.43
N TYR A 43 7.76 -17.74 5.35
CA TYR A 43 8.30 -17.19 4.11
C TYR A 43 7.26 -16.35 3.37
N GLU A 44 6.01 -16.83 3.29
CA GLU A 44 4.91 -16.09 2.64
C GLU A 44 4.62 -14.78 3.38
N VAL A 45 4.61 -14.79 4.72
CA VAL A 45 4.44 -13.59 5.55
C VAL A 45 5.53 -12.54 5.27
N GLN A 46 6.79 -12.98 5.13
CA GLN A 46 7.91 -12.09 4.81
C GLN A 46 7.83 -11.55 3.39
N ALA A 47 7.42 -12.37 2.42
CA ALA A 47 7.23 -11.95 1.04
C ALA A 47 6.12 -10.91 0.93
N GLU A 48 4.98 -11.17 1.57
CA GLU A 48 3.85 -10.24 1.62
C GLU A 48 4.22 -8.91 2.29
N ALA A 49 4.98 -8.96 3.39
CA ALA A 49 5.50 -7.75 4.02
C ALA A 49 6.41 -6.95 3.06
N ALA A 50 7.28 -7.61 2.30
CA ALA A 50 8.15 -6.94 1.33
C ALA A 50 7.35 -6.33 0.17
N ASP A 51 6.33 -7.04 -0.33
CA ASP A 51 5.47 -6.59 -1.42
C ASP A 51 4.64 -5.37 -1.01
N LEU A 52 4.03 -5.39 0.18
CA LEU A 52 3.25 -4.26 0.71
C LEU A 52 4.12 -3.01 0.92
N ASN A 53 5.33 -3.18 1.48
CA ASN A 53 6.27 -2.05 1.62
C ASN A 53 6.74 -1.51 0.26
N SER A 54 6.96 -2.40 -0.72
CA SER A 54 7.32 -1.98 -2.08
C SER A 54 6.17 -1.22 -2.74
N LEU A 55 4.92 -1.61 -2.52
CA LEU A 55 3.74 -0.94 -3.05
C LEU A 55 3.58 0.45 -2.42
N HIS A 56 3.70 0.57 -1.10
CA HIS A 56 3.66 1.84 -0.39
C HIS A 56 4.70 2.83 -0.94
N SER A 57 5.97 2.40 -1.08
CA SER A 57 7.00 3.25 -1.67
C SER A 57 6.72 3.64 -3.14
N ALA A 58 6.03 2.81 -3.90
CA ALA A 58 5.64 3.14 -5.27
C ALA A 58 4.53 4.22 -5.29
N ILE A 59 3.58 4.16 -4.35
CA ILE A 59 2.53 5.17 -4.19
C ILE A 59 3.16 6.52 -3.80
N GLU A 60 4.04 6.54 -2.80
CA GLU A 60 4.79 7.74 -2.40
C GLU A 60 5.56 8.37 -3.59
N ALA A 61 6.18 7.53 -4.42
CA ALA A 61 6.89 7.99 -5.62
C ALA A 61 5.94 8.64 -6.65
N LEU A 62 4.74 8.10 -6.84
CA LEU A 62 3.75 8.65 -7.76
C LEU A 62 3.12 9.96 -7.25
N GLU A 63 2.91 10.08 -5.94
CA GLU A 63 2.43 11.31 -5.31
C GLU A 63 3.46 12.45 -5.42
N THR A 64 4.74 12.12 -5.33
CA THR A 64 5.82 13.10 -5.49
C THR A 64 6.07 13.50 -6.94
N ASP A 65 5.99 12.55 -7.89
CA ASP A 65 6.24 12.80 -9.33
C ASP A 65 5.09 13.59 -10.01
N SER A 66 3.85 13.37 -9.58
CA SER A 66 2.66 14.06 -10.09
C SER A 66 2.64 15.58 -9.85
N GLY A 67 3.63 16.13 -9.14
CA GLY A 67 3.85 17.58 -8.98
C GLY A 67 4.80 18.25 -9.98
N SER A 68 5.44 17.50 -10.92
CA SER A 68 6.62 17.98 -11.66
C SER A 68 6.47 18.01 -13.19
N TYR A 69 5.29 18.34 -13.73
CA TYR A 69 5.16 18.63 -15.16
C TYR A 69 5.24 20.14 -15.41
N PRO A 70 6.37 20.67 -15.96
CA PRO A 70 6.41 22.07 -16.39
C PRO A 70 5.46 22.27 -17.58
N PRO A 71 4.75 23.42 -17.67
CA PRO A 71 3.98 23.73 -18.86
C PRO A 71 4.92 23.76 -20.06
N VAL A 72 4.57 23.01 -21.12
CA VAL A 72 5.18 23.16 -22.42
C VAL A 72 4.62 24.45 -22.99
N ASP A 73 5.38 25.54 -22.91
CA ASP A 73 5.06 26.79 -23.59
C ASP A 73 5.17 26.57 -25.11
N ASP A 74 4.10 26.89 -25.85
CA ASP A 74 3.99 26.87 -27.32
C ASP A 74 4.37 28.26 -27.89
#